data_AF-A0A381X4Y7-F1
#
_entry.id   AF-A0A381X4Y7-F1
#
_cell.length_a   1.000
_cell.length_b   1.000
_cell.length_c   1.000
_cell.angle_alpha   90.00
_cell.angle_beta   90.00
_cell.angle_gamma   90.00
#
_symmetry.space_group_name_H-M   'P 1'
#
loop_
_entity.id
_entity.type
_entity.pdbx_description
1 polymer ?
#
loop_
_entity_poly.entity_id
_entity_poly.type
_entity_poly.pdbx_seq_one_letter_code
_entity_poly.pdbx_strand_id
1 'polypeptide(L)' 'MSLKAFHLVFILLAILFSFVFGIWGVMSGGTAELVMGVLSLIGTVGLSVYLFFFLKKFKHVSYL' A
#
# COMPACT_ATOMS: atom_id res chain seq x y z
N MET A 1 -8.45 17.58 10.73
CA MET A 1 -7.81 17.23 9.44
C MET A 1 -8.88 16.96 8.41
N SER A 2 -8.65 17.29 7.13
CA SER A 2 -9.58 16.87 6.08
C SER A 2 -9.62 15.34 6.04
N LEU A 3 -10.82 14.74 5.95
CA LEU A 3 -11.00 13.29 5.90
C LEU A 3 -10.10 12.63 4.84
N LYS A 4 -9.83 13.38 3.77
CA LYS A 4 -8.98 13.02 2.63
C LYS A 4 -7.50 12.89 3.00
N ALA A 5 -6.95 13.82 3.77
CA ALA A 5 -5.55 13.80 4.19
C ALA A 5 -5.28 12.60 5.10
N PHE A 6 -6.20 12.32 6.04
CA PHE A 6 -6.12 11.14 6.90
C PHE A 6 -6.15 9.84 6.07
N HIS A 7 -7.07 9.74 5.11
CA HIS A 7 -7.18 8.56 4.26
C HIS A 7 -5.91 8.32 3.43
N LEU A 8 -5.31 9.39 2.90
CA LEU A 8 -4.06 9.30 2.13
C LEU A 8 -2.90 8.79 3.00
N VAL A 9 -2.73 9.34 4.20
CA VAL A 9 -1.71 8.88 5.15
C VAL A 9 -1.91 7.42 5.52
N PHE A 10 -3.16 7.00 5.74
CA PHE A 10 -3.50 5.62 6.05
C PHE A 10 -3.11 4.65 4.92
N ILE A 11 -3.42 4.98 3.66
CA ILE A 11 -3.02 4.18 2.49
C ILE A 11 -1.49 4.10 2.39
N LEU A 12 -0.79 5.21 2.62
CA LEU A 12 0.67 5.26 2.55
C LEU A 12 1.32 4.35 3.61
N LEU A 13 0.80 4.40 4.84
CA LEU A 13 1.22 3.51 5.93
C LEU A 13 0.94 2.05 5.59
N ALA A 14 -0.24 1.73 5.06
CA ALA A 14 -0.59 0.38 4.66
C ALA A 14 0.35 -0.17 3.57
N ILE A 15 0.73 0.65 2.59
CA ILE A 15 1.73 0.30 1.56
C ILE A 15 3.08 0.02 2.21
N LEU A 16 3.57 0.91 3.08
CA LEU A 16 4.85 0.73 3.76
C LEU A 16 4.91 -0.55 4.60
N PHE A 17 3.89 -0.79 5.43
CA PHE A 17 3.83 -1.99 6.26
C PHE A 17 3.72 -3.26 5.42
N SER A 18 2.87 -3.26 4.39
CA SER A 18 2.69 -4.40 3.48
C SER A 18 3.97 -4.70 2.68
N PHE A 19 4.73 -3.68 2.32
CA PHE A 19 5.99 -3.83 1.60
C PHE A 19 7.08 -4.43 2.49
N VAL A 20 7.27 -3.88 3.69
CA VAL A 20 8.26 -4.39 4.66
C VAL A 20 7.92 -5.83 5.06
N PHE A 21 6.65 -6.12 5.34
CA PHE A 21 6.19 -7.47 5.65
C PHE A 21 6.36 -8.43 4.47
N GLY A 22 6.10 -7.96 3.25
CA GLY A 22 6.28 -8.73 2.02
C GLY A 22 7.73 -9.15 1.80
N ILE A 23 8.67 -8.19 1.91
CA ILE A 23 10.11 -8.47 1.81
C ILE A 23 10.54 -9.45 2.90
N TRP A 24 10.14 -9.20 4.15
CA TRP A 24 10.49 -10.05 5.27
C TRP A 24 9.98 -11.49 5.08
N GLY A 25 8.73 -11.66 4.66
CA GLY A 25 8.14 -12.99 4.41
C GLY A 25 8.86 -13.77 3.31
N VAL A 26 9.27 -13.10 2.22
CA VAL A 26 10.04 -13.73 1.15
C VAL A 26 11.46 -14.13 1.62
N MET A 27 12.07 -13.33 2.51
CA MET A 27 13.40 -13.60 3.05
C MET A 27 13.42 -14.67 4.15
N SER A 28 12.29 -14.95 4.81
CA SER A 28 12.22 -15.85 5.96
C SER A 28 12.40 -17.33 5.62
N GLY A 29 12.37 -17.71 4.33
CA GLY A 29 12.73 -19.06 3.85
C GLY A 29 11.70 -20.17 4.12
N GLY A 30 10.67 -19.94 4.93
CA GLY A 30 9.58 -20.88 5.15
C GLY A 30 8.48 -20.77 4.09
N THR A 31 7.87 -21.90 3.71
CA THR A 31 6.86 -21.95 2.64
C THR A 31 5.63 -21.11 2.96
N ALA A 32 5.19 -21.09 4.22
CA ALA A 32 4.02 -20.31 4.65
C ALA A 32 4.30 -18.80 4.62
N GLU A 33 5.49 -18.41 5.09
CA GLU A 33 6.00 -17.04 5.12
C GLU A 33 6.22 -16.51 3.70
N LEU A 34 6.68 -17.36 2.78
CA LEU A 34 6.87 -17.00 1.38
C LEU A 34 5.53 -16.73 0.70
N VAL A 35 4.52 -17.59 0.90
CA VAL A 35 3.17 -17.36 0.37
C VAL A 35 2.57 -16.07 0.94
N MET A 36 2.65 -15.87 2.26
CA MET A 36 2.20 -14.65 2.92
C MET A 36 2.95 -13.40 2.43
N GLY A 37 4.26 -13.51 2.24
CA GLY A 37 5.12 -12.44 1.74
C GLY A 37 4.76 -12.04 0.31
N VAL A 38 4.56 -13.02 -0.58
CA VAL A 38 4.11 -12.79 -1.95
C VAL A 38 2.72 -12.15 -1.98
N LEU A 39 1.78 -12.63 -1.18
CA LEU A 39 0.45 -12.02 -1.06
C LEU A 39 0.53 -10.57 -0.57
N SER A 40 1.42 -10.29 0.38
CA SER A 40 1.67 -8.94 0.88
C SER A 40 2.28 -8.03 -0.19
N LEU A 41 3.22 -8.52 -1.00
CA LEU A 41 3.77 -7.77 -2.12
C LEU A 41 2.71 -7.47 -3.19
N ILE A 42 1.84 -8.42 -3.50
CA ILE A 42 0.68 -8.21 -4.38
C ILE A 42 -0.24 -7.13 -3.78
N GLY A 43 -0.52 -7.19 -2.48
CA GLY A 43 -1.29 -6.18 -1.77
C GLY A 43 -0.66 -4.79 -1.84
N THR A 44 0.67 -4.70 -1.76
CA THR A 44 1.43 -3.45 -1.91
C THR A 44 1.23 -2.84 -3.30
N VAL A 45 1.31 -3.66 -4.35
CA VAL A 45 1.05 -3.22 -5.73
C VAL A 45 -0.40 -2.76 -5.88
N GLY A 46 -1.37 -3.54 -5.37
CA GLY A 46 -2.79 -3.18 -5.40
C GLY A 46 -3.10 -1.85 -4.70
N LEU A 47 -2.54 -1.64 -3.51
CA LEU A 47 -2.68 -0.37 -2.78
C LEU A 47 -1.99 0.79 -3.48
N SER A 48 -0.85 0.56 -4.12
CA SER A 48 -0.15 1.60 -4.90
C SER A 48 -0.96 2.04 -6.13
N VAL A 49 -1.59 1.09 -6.83
CA VAL A 49 -2.52 1.38 -7.93
C VAL A 49 -3.74 2.14 -7.41
N TYR A 50 -4.33 1.70 -6.30
CA TYR A 50 -5.45 2.41 -5.67
C TYR A 50 -5.08 3.85 -5.28
N LEU A 51 -3.89 4.06 -4.69
CA LEU A 51 -3.37 5.39 -4.37
C LEU A 51 -3.22 6.25 -5.64
N PHE A 52 -2.70 5.68 -6.73
CA PHE A 52 -2.58 6.39 -8.00
C PHE A 52 -3.95 6.81 -8.56
N PHE A 53 -4.96 5.93 -8.54
CA PHE A 53 -6.32 6.26 -8.94
C PHE A 53 -6.97 7.31 -8.04
N PHE A 54 -6.76 7.20 -6.72
CA PHE A 54 -7.20 8.19 -5.74
C PHE A 54 -6.60 9.56 -6.07
N LEU A 55 -5.27 9.66 -6.19
CA LEU A 55 -4.58 10.88 -6.56
C LEU A 55 -5.03 11.44 -7.92
N LYS A 56 -5.23 10.58 -8.93
CA LYS A 56 -5.72 10.98 -10.25
C LYS A 56 -7.13 11.56 -10.19
N LYS A 57 -8.02 11.00 -9.36
CA LYS A 57 -9.38 11.50 -9.14
C LYS A 57 -9.38 12.86 -8.45
N PHE A 58 -8.42 13.12 -7.57
CA PHE A 58 -8.31 14.40 -6.86
C PHE A 58 -7.44 15.45 -7.59
N LYS A 59 -6.63 15.08 -8.59
CA LYS A 59 -5.84 16.01 -9.40
C LYS A 59 -6.69 17.07 -10.15
N HIS A 60 -7.94 16.76 -10.48
CA HIS A 60 -8.87 17.72 -11.09
C HIS A 60 -9.60 18.62 -10.08
N VAL A 61 -9.44 18.35 -8.78
CA VAL A 61 -10.09 19.08 -7.71
C VAL A 61 -9.02 19.94 -7.04
N SER A 62 -8.68 21.03 -7.75
CA SER A 62 -7.78 22.09 -7.29
C SER A 62 -8.28 22.67 -5.98
N TYR A 63 -7.72 22.21 -4.86
CA TYR A 63 -7.76 22.94 -3.58
C TYR A 63 -6.44 22.78 -2.82
N LEU A 64 -5.35 22.51 -3.54
CA LEU A 64 -4.04 23.03 -3.16
C LEU A 64 -3.93 24.45 -3.73
#